data_AF-A0A800JB83-F1
#
_entry.id   AF-A0A800JB83-F1
#
_cell.length_a   1.000
_cell.length_b   1.000
_cell.length_c   1.000
_cell.angle_alpha   90.00
_cell.angle_beta   90.00
_cell.angle_gamma   90.00
#
_symmetry.space_group_name_H-M   'P 1'
#
loop_
_entity.id
_entity.type
_entity.pdbx_description
1 polymer ?
#
loop_
_entity_poly.entity_id
_entity_poly.type
_entity_poly.pdbx_seq_one_letter_code
_entity_poly.pdbx_strand_id
1 'polypeptide(L)' 'TGFNEGIAHPQGAKAFSGKTHQCYGQQFVSQVKNGKLNVVHRTAIADGIYEPETDYTKQSL' A
#
# COMPACT_ATOMS: atom_id res chain seq x y z
N THR A 1 8.57 -5.74 6.45
CA THR A 1 9.58 -5.39 5.41
C THR A 1 9.05 -4.25 4.57
N GLY A 2 9.89 -3.29 4.19
CA GLY A 2 9.48 -2.11 3.40
C GLY A 2 10.14 -2.11 2.03
N PHE A 3 9.43 -1.60 1.03
CA PHE A 3 9.89 -1.46 -0.36
C PHE A 3 9.75 0.00 -0.77
N ASN A 4 10.85 0.62 -1.20
CA ASN A 4 10.85 2.02 -1.63
C ASN A 4 10.18 2.16 -3.01
N GLU A 5 9.52 3.30 -3.24
CA GLU A 5 9.05 3.70 -4.57
C GLU A 5 10.24 3.74 -5.55
N GLY A 6 10.02 3.31 -6.79
CA GLY A 6 11.06 3.30 -7.82
C GLY A 6 10.67 2.46 -9.03
N ILE A 7 11.62 2.17 -9.92
CA ILE A 7 11.37 1.40 -11.16
C ILE A 7 10.77 0.02 -10.86
N ALA A 8 11.23 -0.65 -9.80
CA ALA A 8 10.67 -1.92 -9.35
C ALA A 8 9.29 -1.79 -8.66
N HIS A 9 8.96 -0.59 -8.15
CA HIS A 9 7.72 -0.30 -7.44
C HIS A 9 7.10 1.02 -7.95
N PRO A 10 6.63 1.07 -9.21
CA PRO A 10 6.16 2.31 -9.83
C PRO A 10 4.83 2.80 -9.25
N GLN A 11 4.17 1.97 -8.46
CA GLN A 11 2.90 2.26 -7.78
C GLN A 11 3.09 2.95 -6.41
N GLY A 12 4.31 3.39 -6.09
CA GLY A 12 4.64 3.94 -4.77
C GLY A 12 5.28 2.92 -3.83
N ALA A 13 5.64 3.41 -2.64
CA ALA A 13 6.24 2.58 -1.60
C ALA A 13 5.25 1.53 -1.09
N LYS A 14 5.78 0.40 -0.59
CA LYS A 14 4.98 -0.70 -0.05
C LYS A 14 5.51 -1.15 1.31
N ALA A 15 4.62 -1.67 2.15
CA ALA A 15 4.96 -2.31 3.41
C ALA A 15 4.30 -3.68 3.49
N PHE A 16 5.07 -4.73 3.73
CA PHE A 16 4.55 -6.08 3.90
C PHE A 16 4.47 -6.44 5.39
N SER A 17 3.32 -7.00 5.79
CA SER A 17 3.08 -7.58 7.11
C SER A 17 2.91 -9.09 6.98
N GLY A 18 3.84 -9.85 7.55
CA GLY A 18 3.72 -11.31 7.60
C GLY A 18 2.55 -11.78 8.47
N LYS A 19 2.18 -11.02 9.50
CA LYS A 19 1.08 -11.37 10.41
C LYS A 19 -0.26 -11.41 9.68
N THR A 20 -0.55 -10.42 8.84
CA THR A 20 -1.76 -10.38 8.02
C THR A 20 -1.59 -11.05 6.66
N HIS A 21 -0.36 -11.42 6.29
CA HIS A 21 0.03 -11.84 4.94
C HIS A 21 -0.33 -10.81 3.85
N GLN A 22 -0.35 -9.52 4.19
CA GLN A 22 -0.74 -8.46 3.25
C GLN A 22 0.43 -7.54 2.88
N CYS A 23 0.34 -7.01 1.66
CA CYS A 23 1.17 -5.92 1.16
C CYS A 23 0.34 -4.63 1.09
N TYR A 24 0.68 -3.68 1.96
CA TYR A 24 0.03 -2.37 2.05
C TYR A 24 0.76 -1.36 1.16
N GLY A 25 0.00 -0.46 0.55
CA GLY A 25 0.51 0.61 -0.30
C GLY A 25 -0.29 1.89 -0.13
N GLN A 26 0.22 2.98 -0.71
CA GLN A 26 -0.44 4.28 -0.70
C GLN A 26 -1.66 4.27 -1.64
N GLN A 27 -2.70 5.01 -1.28
CA GLN A 27 -3.83 5.29 -2.16
C GLN A 27 -3.64 6.66 -2.82
N PHE A 28 -4.04 6.76 -4.08
CA PHE A 28 -3.91 7.96 -4.90
C PHE A 28 -5.29 8.50 -5.25
N VAL A 29 -5.75 9.49 -4.51
CA VAL A 29 -7.00 10.18 -4.84
C VAL A 29 -6.72 11.15 -5.98
N SER A 30 -7.41 10.96 -7.10
CA SER A 30 -7.17 11.70 -8.32
C SER A 30 -8.44 12.38 -8.82
N GLN A 31 -8.29 13.54 -9.42
CA GLN A 31 -9.37 14.33 -10.01
C GLN A 31 -9.09 14.58 -11.49
N VAL A 32 -10.07 14.31 -12.34
CA VAL A 32 -10.01 14.67 -13.76
C VAL A 32 -10.23 16.17 -13.90
N LYS A 33 -9.28 16.88 -14.50
CA LYS A 33 -9.40 18.29 -14.90
C LYS A 33 -8.79 18.48 -16.29
N ASN A 34 -9.51 19.18 -17.16
CA ASN A 34 -9.06 19.53 -18.51
C ASN A 34 -8.57 18.32 -19.32
N GLY A 35 -9.28 17.19 -19.24
CA GLY A 35 -8.91 15.95 -19.92
C GLY A 35 -7.72 15.18 -19.32
N LYS A 36 -7.18 15.62 -18.16
CA LYS A 36 -6.07 14.96 -17.46
C LYS A 36 -6.48 14.48 -16.08
N LEU A 37 -6.06 13.27 -15.71
CA LEU A 37 -6.17 12.74 -14.35
C LEU A 37 -5.00 13.28 -13.50
N ASN A 38 -5.31 14.10 -12.49
CA ASN A 38 -4.31 14.67 -11.59
C ASN A 38 -4.45 14.06 -10.20
N VAL A 39 -3.36 13.56 -9.63
CA VAL A 39 -3.33 13.12 -8.23
C VAL A 39 -3.44 14.35 -7.34
N VAL A 40 -4.47 14.42 -6.50
CA VAL A 40 -4.73 15.53 -5.59
C VAL A 40 -4.41 15.18 -4.13
N HIS A 41 -4.34 13.89 -3.80
CA HIS A 41 -3.94 13.43 -2.47
C HIS A 41 -3.27 12.05 -2.56
N ARG A 42 -2.26 11.83 -1.70
CA ARG A 42 -1.62 10.53 -1.46
C ARG A 42 -1.76 10.21 0.02
N THR A 43 -2.31 9.04 0.34
CA THR A 43 -2.44 8.60 1.73
C THR A 43 -1.10 8.12 2.28
N ALA A 44 -0.95 8.09 3.61
CA ALA A 44 0.09 7.29 4.23
C ALA A 44 -0.27 5.81 4.12
N ILE A 45 0.73 4.93 4.11
CA ILE A 45 0.49 3.48 4.15
C ILE A 45 -0.17 3.09 5.48
N ALA A 46 0.24 3.75 6.57
CA ALA A 46 -0.28 3.51 7.92
C ALA A 46 -1.79 3.68 8.03
N ASP A 47 -2.39 4.56 7.23
CA ASP A 47 -3.83 4.84 7.25
C ASP A 47 -4.67 3.63 6.82
N GLY A 48 -4.09 2.69 6.06
CA GLY A 48 -4.76 1.47 5.61
C GLY A 48 -4.36 0.21 6.36
N ILE A 49 -3.50 0.32 7.38
CA ILE A 49 -3.10 -0.83 8.19
C ILE A 49 -4.23 -1.16 9.16
N TYR A 50 -4.59 -2.43 9.22
CA TYR A 50 -5.60 -2.95 10.12
C TYR A 50 -5.01 -4.08 10.98
N GLU A 51 -5.61 -4.30 12.14
CA GLU A 51 -5.18 -5.34 13.07
C GLU A 51 -5.40 -6.75 12.47
N PRO A 52 -4.45 -7.68 12.65
CA PRO A 52 -4.59 -9.03 12.16
C PRO A 52 -5.71 -9.79 12.87
N GLU A 53 -6.65 -10.34 12.10
CA GLU A 53 -7.65 -11.30 12.61
C GLU A 53 -7.03 -12.67 12.92
N THR A 54 -5.89 -13.00 12.30
CA THR A 54 -5.13 -14.23 12.49
C THR A 54 -3.65 -13.95 12.21
N ASP A 55 -2.76 -14.70 12.88
CA ASP A 55 -1.31 -14.62 12.65
C ASP A 55 -0.87 -15.67 11.62
N TYR A 56 -0.80 -15.24 10.35
CA TYR A 56 -0.42 -16.09 9.23
C TYR A 56 1.03 -16.58 9.29
N THR A 57 1.88 -15.99 10.14
CA THR A 57 3.26 -16.48 10.34
C THR A 57 3.30 -17.82 11.08
N LYS A 58 2.18 -18.24 11.68
CA LYS A 58 2.04 -19.52 12.41
C LYS A 58 1.40 -20.62 11.57
N GLN A 59 1.01 -20.34 10.33
CA GLN A 59 0.44 -21.34 9.43
C GLN A 59 1.56 -22.07 8.68
N SER A 60 1.31 -23.33 8.34
CA SER A 60 2.18 -24.12 7.48
C SER A 60 2.34 -23.46 6.10
N LEU A 61 3.51 -23.63 5.48
CA LEU A 61 3.81 -23.14 4.13
C LEU A 61 3.08 -23.93 3.04
#